data_AF-A0A163TDS1-F1
#
_entry.id   AF-A0A163TDS1-F1
#
_cell.length_a   1.000
_cell.length_b   1.000
_cell.length_c   1.000
_cell.angle_alpha   90.00
_cell.angle_beta   90.00
_cell.angle_gamma   90.00
#
_symmetry.space_group_name_H-M   'P 1'
#
loop_
_entity.id
_entity.type
_entity.pdbx_description
1 polymer ?
#
loop_
_entity_poly.entity_id
_entity_poly.type
_entity_poly.pdbx_seq_one_letter_code
_entity_poly.pdbx_strand_id
1 'polypeptide(L)'
;MVPNYRVVVALLFFCFGLSAPVQAHSPYFGQIEGVEHPDFGFVEFAVLYGDGIFVADPSRVVVFDSEGYLLASTPQSQVLSIRCAGSNGLPTCRVYDELRGVVLEPDYKQWARSRIIEEEGRPPRDAYPEYMEIEYGFTERPATILERFTFEVVGVFKSPILSALSVLWWALAWSFIVRPAWKLKHRNWRLRPLKVSSMALGVLGMLAFVGMGLVAAYGWLIQPYSLYFFLFVFVSGALIAAVLTRPKVAVQEN
;
A
#
# COMPACT_ATOMS: atom_id res chain seq x y z
N MET A 1 28.98 -34.02 1.79
CA MET A 1 29.38 -32.64 2.14
C MET A 1 28.12 -31.82 2.30
N VAL A 2 27.81 -31.37 3.52
CA VAL A 2 26.61 -30.56 3.79
C VAL A 2 26.93 -29.13 3.36
N PRO A 3 26.18 -28.52 2.42
CA PRO A 3 26.45 -27.15 2.00
C PRO A 3 26.30 -26.23 3.21
N ASN A 4 27.31 -25.41 3.44
CA ASN A 4 27.39 -24.52 4.58
C ASN A 4 26.29 -23.46 4.42
N TYR A 5 25.23 -23.55 5.24
CA TYR A 5 24.03 -22.70 5.14
C TYR A 5 24.34 -21.19 5.09
N ARG A 6 25.48 -20.78 5.64
CA ARG A 6 26.00 -19.40 5.57
C ARG A 6 26.33 -18.94 4.14
N VAL A 7 26.85 -19.83 3.30
CA VAL A 7 27.18 -19.56 1.89
C VAL A 7 25.91 -19.47 1.05
N VAL A 8 24.90 -20.31 1.35
CA VAL A 8 23.59 -20.27 0.67
C VAL A 8 22.84 -18.98 1.01
N VAL A 9 22.85 -18.55 2.28
CA VAL A 9 22.24 -17.28 2.70
C VAL A 9 22.96 -16.07 2.09
N ALA A 10 24.30 -16.08 2.06
CA ALA A 10 25.08 -15.00 1.43
C ALA A 10 24.85 -14.91 -0.09
N LEU A 11 24.76 -16.05 -0.79
CA LEU A 11 24.41 -16.10 -2.21
C LEU A 11 22.97 -15.64 -2.47
N LEU A 12 22.02 -15.95 -1.59
CA LEU A 12 20.65 -15.45 -1.70
C LEU A 12 20.61 -13.93 -1.53
N PHE A 13 21.29 -13.35 -0.54
CA PHE A 13 21.38 -11.90 -0.39
C PHE A 13 22.10 -11.22 -1.57
N PHE A 14 23.13 -11.85 -2.14
CA PHE A 14 23.87 -11.33 -3.30
C PHE A 14 23.04 -11.41 -4.59
N CYS A 15 22.29 -12.50 -4.81
CA CYS A 15 21.39 -12.64 -5.95
C CYS A 15 20.17 -11.71 -5.87
N PHE A 16 19.66 -11.40 -4.67
CA PHE A 16 18.61 -10.37 -4.51
C PHE A 16 19.14 -8.94 -4.73
N GLY A 17 20.45 -8.71 -4.67
CA GLY A 17 21.07 -7.40 -4.89
C GLY A 17 21.46 -7.10 -6.33
N LEU A 18 21.41 -8.07 -7.25
CA LEU A 18 21.94 -7.95 -8.62
C LEU A 18 20.89 -8.01 -9.74
N SER A 19 19.60 -8.09 -9.41
CA SER A 19 18.53 -8.20 -10.40
C SER A 19 17.47 -7.11 -10.22
N ALA A 20 17.78 -5.92 -10.71
CA ALA A 20 16.78 -5.08 -11.34
C ALA A 20 17.46 -4.36 -12.52
N PRO A 21 17.18 -4.74 -13.79
CA PRO A 21 17.44 -3.82 -14.88
C PRO A 21 16.62 -2.56 -14.59
N VAL A 22 17.27 -1.40 -14.54
CA VAL A 22 16.61 -0.10 -14.63
C VAL A 22 15.98 -0.06 -16.02
N GLN A 23 14.75 -0.55 -16.14
CA GLN A 23 13.89 -0.25 -17.26
C GLN A 23 13.59 1.24 -17.14
N ALA A 24 13.98 2.02 -18.16
CA ALA A 24 13.38 3.32 -18.37
C ALA A 24 11.91 3.04 -18.75
N HIS A 25 10.99 3.22 -17.81
CA HIS A 25 9.57 3.00 -18.02
C HIS A 25 8.99 4.20 -18.79
N SER A 26 8.25 3.94 -19.87
CA SER A 26 7.39 4.96 -20.45
C SER A 26 6.19 5.21 -19.52
N PRO A 27 5.53 6.38 -19.57
CA PRO A 27 4.28 6.58 -18.86
C PRO A 27 3.28 5.49 -19.23
N TYR A 28 2.41 5.14 -18.30
CA TYR A 28 1.43 4.07 -18.49
C TYR A 28 0.15 4.33 -17.69
N PHE A 29 -0.95 3.76 -18.17
CA PHE A 29 -2.20 3.73 -17.42
C PHE A 29 -2.25 2.53 -16.49
N GLY A 30 -2.63 2.75 -15.24
CA GLY A 30 -2.88 1.69 -14.27
C GLY A 30 -4.37 1.36 -14.18
N GLN A 31 -5.05 1.85 -13.13
CA GLN A 31 -6.50 1.65 -13.00
C GLN A 31 -7.22 2.50 -14.04
N ILE A 32 -8.16 1.88 -14.78
CA ILE A 32 -9.03 2.54 -15.76
C ILE A 32 -10.48 2.22 -15.41
N GLU A 33 -11.34 3.23 -15.39
CA GLU A 33 -12.79 3.11 -15.17
C GLU A 33 -13.55 3.90 -16.25
N GLY A 34 -14.38 3.21 -17.02
CA GLY A 34 -15.17 3.79 -18.10
C GLY A 34 -16.59 4.13 -17.68
N VAL A 35 -17.10 5.28 -18.13
CA VAL A 35 -18.39 5.82 -17.74
C VAL A 35 -19.06 6.56 -18.90
N GLU A 36 -20.35 6.32 -19.10
CA GLU A 36 -21.16 7.09 -20.05
C GLU A 36 -21.67 8.39 -19.41
N HIS A 37 -21.32 9.53 -20.00
CA HIS A 37 -21.73 10.86 -19.57
C HIS A 37 -22.64 11.52 -20.62
N PRO A 38 -23.75 12.19 -20.22
CA PRO A 38 -24.69 12.78 -21.18
C PRO A 38 -24.07 13.80 -22.14
N ASP A 39 -23.17 14.65 -21.65
CA ASP A 39 -22.61 15.76 -22.43
C ASP A 39 -21.31 15.40 -23.18
N PHE A 40 -20.59 14.38 -22.71
CA PHE A 40 -19.25 14.03 -23.20
C PHE A 40 -19.18 12.63 -23.84
N GLY A 41 -20.31 11.90 -23.87
CA GLY A 41 -20.36 10.53 -24.35
C GLY A 41 -19.63 9.57 -23.40
N PHE A 42 -19.01 8.53 -23.95
CA PHE A 42 -18.20 7.61 -23.17
C PHE A 42 -16.87 8.26 -22.81
N VAL A 43 -16.57 8.33 -21.51
CA VAL A 43 -15.34 8.88 -20.96
C VAL A 43 -14.65 7.87 -20.07
N GLU A 44 -13.32 7.89 -20.06
CA GLU A 44 -12.51 7.01 -19.23
C GLU A 44 -11.73 7.82 -18.21
N PHE A 45 -11.75 7.36 -16.97
CA PHE A 45 -10.89 7.82 -15.89
C PHE A 45 -9.72 6.86 -15.80
N ALA A 46 -8.49 7.33 -16.00
CA ALA A 46 -7.30 6.50 -15.87
C ALA A 46 -6.31 7.11 -14.89
N VAL A 47 -5.71 6.27 -14.03
CA VAL A 47 -4.53 6.67 -13.26
C VAL A 47 -3.32 6.59 -14.19
N LEU A 48 -2.78 7.75 -14.55
CA LEU A 48 -1.57 7.91 -15.33
C LEU A 48 -0.38 7.92 -14.38
N TYR A 49 0.54 6.97 -14.56
CA TYR A 49 1.78 6.84 -13.83
C TYR A 49 2.97 7.31 -14.68
N GLY A 50 3.96 7.91 -14.02
CA GLY A 50 5.25 8.25 -14.61
C GLY A 50 6.24 7.08 -14.66
N ASP A 51 7.52 7.40 -14.82
CA ASP A 51 8.66 6.48 -14.89
C ASP A 51 9.35 6.33 -13.52
N GLY A 52 8.63 6.07 -12.43
CA GLY A 52 9.28 6.14 -11.11
C GLY A 52 10.40 5.10 -10.95
N ILE A 53 11.66 5.57 -10.91
CA ILE A 53 12.84 4.70 -10.81
C ILE A 53 13.19 4.35 -9.34
N PHE A 54 12.75 5.12 -8.34
CA PHE A 54 13.21 4.94 -6.95
C PHE A 54 12.20 5.18 -5.79
N VAL A 55 10.99 5.69 -6.04
CA VAL A 55 9.96 6.04 -5.01
C VAL A 55 8.57 5.95 -5.65
N ALA A 56 7.49 5.86 -4.85
CA ALA A 56 6.10 5.88 -5.31
C ALA A 56 5.89 6.89 -6.47
N ASP A 57 5.56 6.35 -7.64
CA ASP A 57 5.51 7.08 -8.89
C ASP A 57 4.57 8.30 -8.79
N PRO A 58 4.98 9.48 -9.30
CA PRO A 58 4.03 10.56 -9.49
C PRO A 58 2.89 10.05 -10.37
N SER A 59 1.67 10.30 -9.91
CA SER A 59 0.45 9.86 -10.58
C SER A 59 -0.56 11.00 -10.64
N ARG A 60 -1.36 10.97 -11.70
CA ARG A 60 -2.52 11.84 -11.88
C ARG A 60 -3.67 10.99 -12.37
N VAL A 61 -4.90 11.32 -11.99
CA VAL A 61 -6.05 10.81 -12.72
C VAL A 61 -6.30 11.75 -13.88
N VAL A 62 -6.33 11.19 -15.08
CA VAL A 62 -6.74 11.87 -16.31
C VAL A 62 -8.11 11.36 -16.72
N VAL A 63 -8.91 12.24 -17.30
CA VAL A 63 -10.18 11.89 -17.92
C VAL A 63 -10.06 12.17 -19.40
N PHE A 64 -10.44 11.22 -20.25
CA PHE A 64 -10.43 11.41 -21.69
C PHE A 64 -11.68 10.83 -22.38
N ASP A 65 -12.01 11.37 -23.54
CA ASP A 65 -13.12 10.91 -24.37
C ASP A 65 -12.74 9.68 -25.21
N SER A 66 -13.72 9.12 -25.93
CA SER A 66 -13.52 7.96 -26.82
C SER A 66 -12.55 8.20 -27.99
N GLU A 67 -12.19 9.46 -28.26
CA GLU A 67 -11.20 9.83 -29.27
C GLU A 67 -9.79 10.01 -28.66
N GLY A 68 -9.63 9.76 -27.35
CA GLY A 68 -8.38 9.87 -26.62
C GLY A 68 -8.03 11.29 -26.20
N TYR A 69 -8.94 12.26 -26.33
CA TYR A 69 -8.66 13.64 -25.94
C TYR A 69 -8.85 13.85 -24.44
N LEU A 70 -7.87 14.49 -23.81
CA LEU A 70 -7.92 14.89 -22.41
C LEU A 70 -9.06 15.90 -22.18
N LEU A 71 -9.92 15.57 -21.22
CA LEU A 71 -11.03 16.40 -20.74
C LEU A 71 -10.73 17.08 -19.41
N ALA A 72 -10.01 16.41 -18.51
CA ALA A 72 -9.70 16.89 -17.17
C ALA A 72 -8.49 16.14 -16.57
N SER A 73 -7.84 16.73 -15.57
CA SER A 73 -6.77 16.07 -14.82
C SER A 73 -6.71 16.54 -13.38
N THR A 74 -6.49 15.60 -12.46
CA THR A 74 -6.29 15.91 -11.05
C THR A 74 -4.92 16.55 -10.81
N PRO A 75 -4.74 17.24 -9.66
CA PRO A 75 -3.41 17.53 -9.15
C PRO A 75 -2.56 16.26 -9.04
N GLN A 76 -1.25 16.42 -9.14
CA GLN A 76 -0.31 15.32 -8.95
C GLN A 76 -0.34 14.79 -7.51
N SER A 77 -0.32 13.46 -7.38
CA SER A 77 -0.20 12.77 -6.10
C SER A 77 0.59 11.47 -6.28
N GLN A 78 0.75 10.68 -5.21
CA GLN A 78 1.47 9.39 -5.24
C GLN A 78 0.54 8.20 -5.08
N VAL A 79 -0.67 8.42 -4.53
CA VAL A 79 -1.59 7.33 -4.19
C VAL A 79 -3.01 7.78 -4.52
N LEU A 80 -3.39 7.61 -5.78
CA LEU A 80 -4.72 7.90 -6.30
C LEU A 80 -5.48 6.60 -6.56
N SER A 81 -6.75 6.58 -6.18
CA SER A 81 -7.65 5.48 -6.52
C SER A 81 -8.96 6.00 -7.10
N ILE A 82 -9.42 5.36 -8.17
CA ILE A 82 -10.67 5.72 -8.84
C ILE A 82 -11.78 4.82 -8.32
N ARG A 83 -12.95 5.40 -8.08
CA ARG A 83 -14.19 4.64 -7.89
C ARG A 83 -15.33 5.29 -8.64
N CYS A 84 -15.92 4.51 -9.53
CA CYS A 84 -17.16 4.88 -10.18
C CYS A 84 -18.29 4.05 -9.57
N ALA A 85 -19.29 4.74 -9.04
CA ALA A 85 -20.52 4.11 -8.56
C ALA A 85 -21.65 4.40 -9.55
N GLY A 86 -22.27 3.34 -10.07
CA GLY A 86 -23.53 3.43 -10.79
C GLY A 86 -24.67 3.47 -9.77
N SER A 87 -25.24 4.64 -9.51
CA SER A 87 -26.49 4.74 -8.77
C SER A 87 -27.40 5.75 -9.45
N ASN A 88 -28.52 5.25 -9.98
CA ASN A 88 -29.70 6.03 -10.36
C ASN A 88 -29.48 7.17 -11.36
N GLY A 89 -28.86 6.86 -12.51
CA GLY A 89 -29.00 7.65 -13.73
C GLY A 89 -27.80 8.52 -14.14
N LEU A 90 -26.86 8.80 -13.23
CA LEU A 90 -25.56 9.35 -13.57
C LEU A 90 -24.46 8.57 -12.86
N PRO A 91 -23.51 7.97 -13.59
CA PRO A 91 -22.33 7.37 -12.96
C PRO A 91 -21.53 8.45 -12.23
N THR A 92 -21.34 8.26 -10.93
CA THR A 92 -20.55 9.17 -10.09
C THR A 92 -19.16 8.58 -9.91
N CYS A 93 -18.19 9.10 -10.66
CA CYS A 93 -16.79 8.80 -10.43
C CYS A 93 -16.23 9.75 -9.39
N ARG A 94 -15.44 9.20 -8.47
CA ARG A 94 -14.69 9.94 -7.46
C ARG A 94 -13.26 9.43 -7.46
N VAL A 95 -12.32 10.34 -7.30
CA VAL A 95 -10.91 10.01 -7.12
C VAL A 95 -10.57 10.27 -5.66
N TYR A 96 -9.95 9.30 -5.00
CA TYR A 96 -9.48 9.46 -3.63
C TYR A 96 -7.96 9.57 -3.63
N ASP A 97 -7.46 10.65 -3.05
CA ASP A 97 -6.06 10.83 -2.74
C ASP A 97 -5.80 10.34 -1.32
N GLU A 98 -5.15 9.19 -1.21
CA GLU A 98 -4.91 8.53 0.08
C GLU A 98 -3.90 9.29 0.94
N LEU A 99 -2.93 9.95 0.30
CA LEU A 99 -1.87 10.68 0.98
C LEU A 99 -2.40 11.96 1.61
N ARG A 100 -3.24 12.70 0.89
CA ARG A 100 -3.86 13.96 1.35
C ARG A 100 -5.17 13.72 2.11
N GLY A 101 -5.77 12.54 1.99
CA GLY A 101 -7.03 12.19 2.66
C GLY A 101 -8.22 13.01 2.13
N VAL A 102 -8.20 13.32 0.82
CA VAL A 102 -9.21 14.13 0.13
C VAL A 102 -9.86 13.35 -1.01
N VAL A 103 -11.11 13.71 -1.31
CA VAL A 103 -11.84 13.23 -2.48
C VAL A 103 -11.86 14.35 -3.52
N LEU A 104 -11.52 13.99 -4.74
CA LEU A 104 -11.58 14.82 -5.93
C LEU A 104 -12.83 14.40 -6.71
N GLU A 105 -13.81 15.29 -6.76
CA GLU A 105 -15.08 15.10 -7.46
C GLU A 105 -15.03 15.82 -8.81
N PRO A 106 -15.42 15.16 -9.92
CA PRO A 106 -15.47 15.79 -11.23
C PRO A 106 -16.30 17.09 -11.21
N ASP A 107 -15.71 18.18 -11.71
CA ASP A 107 -16.44 19.40 -12.04
C ASP A 107 -16.59 19.48 -13.56
N TYR A 108 -17.66 18.88 -14.05
CA TYR A 108 -17.97 18.76 -15.47
C TYR A 108 -18.07 20.10 -16.20
N LYS A 109 -18.31 21.22 -15.49
CA LYS A 109 -18.36 22.55 -16.10
C LYS A 109 -16.98 23.07 -16.52
N GLN A 110 -15.93 22.56 -15.90
CA GLN A 110 -14.55 22.90 -16.21
C GLN A 110 -13.94 21.96 -17.24
N TRP A 111 -14.64 20.88 -17.60
CA TRP A 111 -14.13 19.92 -18.57
C TRP A 111 -14.05 20.57 -19.95
N ALA A 112 -12.91 20.36 -20.60
CA ALA A 112 -12.63 20.92 -21.90
C ALA A 112 -11.70 19.98 -22.64
N ARG A 113 -12.04 19.71 -23.90
CA ARG A 113 -11.21 18.92 -24.82
C ARG A 113 -9.90 19.67 -25.08
N SER A 114 -8.76 19.08 -24.72
CA SER A 114 -7.44 19.68 -24.95
C SER A 114 -6.57 18.84 -25.89
N ARG A 115 -5.48 18.25 -25.40
CA ARG A 115 -4.56 17.40 -26.18
C ARG A 115 -4.99 15.94 -26.15
N ILE A 116 -4.51 15.16 -27.11
CA ILE A 116 -4.61 13.69 -27.07
C ILE A 116 -3.72 13.20 -25.92
N ILE A 117 -4.30 12.36 -25.05
CA ILE A 117 -3.61 11.73 -23.91
C ILE A 117 -3.64 10.21 -24.01
N GLU A 118 -4.39 9.65 -24.95
CA GLU A 118 -4.48 8.23 -25.22
C GLU A 118 -4.37 8.00 -26.74
N GLU A 119 -3.42 7.15 -27.13
CA GLU A 119 -3.21 6.68 -28.50
C GLU A 119 -2.99 5.16 -28.47
N GLU A 120 -3.83 4.39 -29.16
CA GLU A 120 -3.68 2.93 -29.30
C GLU A 120 -3.63 2.16 -27.95
N GLY A 121 -4.42 2.61 -26.98
CA GLY A 121 -4.56 2.07 -25.62
C GLY A 121 -3.44 2.49 -24.67
N ARG A 122 -2.61 3.50 -25.02
CA ARG A 122 -1.43 3.90 -24.25
C ARG A 122 -1.30 5.41 -24.17
N PRO A 123 -0.69 5.93 -23.09
CA PRO A 123 -0.36 7.35 -23.06
C PRO A 123 0.79 7.66 -24.02
N PRO A 124 0.79 8.84 -24.68
CA PRO A 124 1.92 9.34 -25.45
C PRO A 124 3.21 9.36 -24.63
N ARG A 125 4.35 9.27 -25.30
CA ARG A 125 5.67 9.20 -24.63
C ARG A 125 6.02 10.46 -23.83
N ASP A 126 5.37 11.58 -24.10
CA ASP A 126 5.54 12.86 -23.41
C ASP A 126 4.45 13.12 -22.35
N ALA A 127 3.50 12.21 -22.19
CA ALA A 127 2.43 12.28 -21.20
C ALA A 127 2.89 11.85 -19.80
N TYR A 128 3.97 12.46 -19.32
CA TYR A 128 4.44 12.26 -17.95
C TYR A 128 3.63 13.12 -16.97
N PRO A 129 3.10 12.55 -15.87
CA PRO A 129 2.37 13.29 -14.85
C PRO A 129 3.09 14.54 -14.34
N GLU A 130 4.41 14.47 -14.17
CA GLU A 130 5.25 15.55 -13.66
C GLU A 130 5.39 16.74 -14.62
N TYR A 131 5.16 16.55 -15.91
CA TYR A 131 5.25 17.60 -16.94
C TYR A 131 3.87 18.05 -17.43
N MET A 132 2.79 17.52 -16.86
CA MET A 132 1.45 17.98 -17.16
C MET A 132 1.17 19.29 -16.41
N GLU A 133 1.20 20.42 -17.13
CA GLU A 133 0.81 21.74 -16.61
C GLU A 133 -0.72 21.89 -16.43
N ILE A 134 -1.46 20.77 -16.51
CA ILE A 134 -2.92 20.74 -16.59
C ILE A 134 -3.49 20.16 -15.29
N GLU A 135 -4.11 21.02 -14.48
CA GLU A 135 -4.80 20.67 -13.23
C GLU A 135 -6.17 21.35 -13.19
N TYR A 136 -7.18 20.74 -13.81
CA TYR A 136 -8.55 21.28 -13.84
C TYR A 136 -9.59 20.18 -14.00
N GLY A 137 -10.87 20.52 -13.78
CA GLY A 137 -11.98 19.58 -13.96
C GLY A 137 -12.31 18.74 -12.74
N PHE A 138 -11.73 19.07 -11.59
CA PHE A 138 -12.01 18.45 -10.30
C PHE A 138 -12.15 19.49 -9.19
N THR A 139 -13.06 19.22 -8.26
CA THR A 139 -13.20 19.95 -6.99
C THR A 139 -12.74 19.08 -5.85
N GLU A 140 -11.94 19.65 -4.96
CA GLU A 140 -11.39 18.95 -3.82
C GLU A 140 -12.26 19.17 -2.58
N ARG A 141 -12.53 18.08 -1.85
CA ARG A 141 -13.08 18.15 -0.50
C ARG A 141 -12.42 17.12 0.43
N PRO A 142 -12.41 17.35 1.75
CA PRO A 142 -12.01 16.33 2.69
C PRO A 142 -12.83 15.04 2.55
N ALA A 143 -12.15 13.90 2.56
CA ALA A 143 -12.82 12.61 2.55
C ALA A 143 -13.53 12.36 3.88
N THR A 144 -14.75 11.83 3.83
CA THR A 144 -15.45 11.40 5.04
C THR A 144 -14.77 10.16 5.65
N ILE A 145 -14.96 9.92 6.95
CA ILE A 145 -14.36 8.76 7.64
C ILE A 145 -14.77 7.45 6.97
N LEU A 146 -16.04 7.33 6.57
CA LEU A 146 -16.55 6.15 5.88
C LEU A 146 -15.91 5.97 4.51
N GLU A 147 -15.76 7.05 3.74
CA GLU A 147 -15.07 7.00 2.44
C GLU A 147 -13.63 6.51 2.64
N ARG A 148 -12.86 7.13 3.54
CA ARG A 148 -11.48 6.70 3.85
C ARG A 148 -11.40 5.20 4.15
N PHE A 149 -12.23 4.74 5.08
CA PHE A 149 -12.29 3.33 5.44
C PHE A 149 -12.62 2.44 4.24
N THR A 150 -13.64 2.80 3.45
CA THR A 150 -14.02 1.98 2.29
C THR A 150 -12.93 1.94 1.23
N PHE A 151 -12.28 3.07 0.92
CA PHE A 151 -11.18 3.16 -0.04
C PHE A 151 -10.02 2.25 0.35
N GLU A 152 -9.59 2.35 1.60
CA GLU A 152 -8.44 1.61 2.11
C GLU A 152 -8.69 0.10 2.24
N VAL A 153 -9.89 -0.33 2.66
CA VAL A 153 -10.25 -1.75 2.73
C VAL A 153 -10.10 -2.43 1.37
N VAL A 154 -10.55 -1.77 0.30
CA VAL A 154 -10.37 -2.32 -1.06
C VAL A 154 -8.89 -2.31 -1.47
N GLY A 155 -8.12 -1.31 -1.03
CA GLY A 155 -6.66 -1.32 -1.19
C GLY A 155 -6.01 -2.59 -0.64
N VAL A 156 -6.40 -3.02 0.57
CA VAL A 156 -5.92 -4.28 1.18
C VAL A 156 -6.20 -5.49 0.29
N PHE A 157 -7.41 -5.56 -0.27
CA PHE A 157 -7.80 -6.68 -1.14
C PHE A 157 -7.14 -6.66 -2.52
N LYS A 158 -6.71 -5.49 -3.02
CA LYS A 158 -5.98 -5.37 -4.29
C LYS A 158 -4.57 -5.98 -4.23
N SER A 159 -3.97 -6.12 -3.05
CA SER A 159 -2.61 -6.67 -2.89
C SER A 159 -2.53 -7.72 -1.77
N PRO A 160 -3.13 -8.92 -1.96
CA PRO A 160 -3.23 -9.93 -0.92
C PRO A 160 -1.87 -10.49 -0.50
N ILE A 161 -0.93 -10.61 -1.44
CA ILE A 161 0.42 -11.15 -1.16
C ILE A 161 1.20 -10.19 -0.25
N LEU A 162 1.25 -8.89 -0.60
CA LEU A 162 1.93 -7.88 0.21
C LEU A 162 1.26 -7.74 1.58
N SER A 163 -0.06 -7.80 1.63
CA SER A 163 -0.82 -7.82 2.88
C SER A 163 -0.45 -9.02 3.75
N ALA A 164 -0.38 -10.23 3.17
CA ALA A 164 0.02 -11.44 3.89
C ALA A 164 1.46 -11.38 4.40
N LEU A 165 2.40 -10.89 3.58
CA LEU A 165 3.80 -10.67 3.99
C LEU A 165 3.91 -9.65 5.13
N SER A 166 3.11 -8.58 5.09
CA SER A 166 3.06 -7.55 6.14
C SER A 166 2.52 -8.12 7.45
N VAL A 167 1.47 -8.94 7.40
CA VAL A 167 0.93 -9.66 8.57
C VAL A 167 1.98 -10.63 9.12
N LEU A 168 2.66 -11.38 8.26
CA LEU A 168 3.72 -12.31 8.66
C LEU A 168 4.89 -11.57 9.34
N TRP A 169 5.31 -10.43 8.77
CA TRP A 169 6.34 -9.57 9.35
C TRP A 169 6.00 -9.16 10.78
N TRP A 170 4.78 -8.64 10.99
CA TRP A 170 4.33 -8.24 12.32
C TRP A 170 4.12 -9.43 13.25
N ALA A 171 3.66 -10.59 12.76
CA ALA A 171 3.56 -11.80 13.56
C ALA A 171 4.93 -12.28 14.07
N LEU A 172 5.96 -12.22 13.21
CA LEU A 172 7.34 -12.54 13.60
C LEU A 172 7.86 -11.53 14.63
N ALA A 173 7.69 -10.22 14.39
CA ALA A 173 8.09 -9.18 15.32
C ALA A 173 7.45 -9.39 16.70
N TRP A 174 6.13 -9.55 16.75
CA TRP A 174 5.39 -9.76 17.98
C TRP A 174 5.79 -11.05 18.71
N SER A 175 6.20 -12.10 17.99
CA SER A 175 6.63 -13.36 18.61
C SER A 175 7.81 -13.17 19.59
N PHE A 176 8.67 -12.18 19.35
CA PHE A 176 9.79 -11.84 20.23
C PHE A 176 9.36 -11.24 21.57
N ILE A 177 8.22 -10.56 21.63
CA ILE A 177 7.67 -9.94 22.85
C ILE A 177 6.64 -10.85 23.52
N VAL A 178 5.75 -11.47 22.75
CA VAL A 178 4.64 -12.24 23.31
C VAL A 178 5.11 -13.54 23.96
N ARG A 179 6.16 -14.18 23.41
CA ARG A 179 6.72 -15.41 23.98
C ARG A 179 7.29 -15.22 25.41
N PRO A 180 8.13 -14.21 25.70
CA PRO A 180 8.55 -13.93 27.08
C PRO A 180 7.39 -13.46 27.95
N ALA A 181 6.41 -12.70 27.40
CA ALA A 181 5.22 -12.30 28.16
C ALA A 181 4.40 -13.51 28.63
N TRP A 182 4.21 -14.54 27.80
CA TRP A 182 3.55 -15.79 28.22
C TRP A 182 4.31 -16.50 29.34
N LYS A 183 5.65 -16.56 29.26
CA LYS A 183 6.48 -17.16 30.32
C LYS A 183 6.36 -16.39 31.64
N LEU A 184 6.30 -15.06 31.58
CA LEU A 184 6.11 -14.21 32.75
C LEU A 184 4.72 -14.38 33.36
N LYS A 185 3.68 -14.42 32.52
CA LYS A 185 2.29 -14.69 32.92
C LYS A 185 2.15 -16.05 33.60
N HIS A 186 2.76 -17.11 33.06
CA HIS A 186 2.75 -18.45 33.68
C HIS A 186 3.45 -18.46 35.06
N ARG A 187 4.36 -17.53 35.32
CA ARG A 187 5.02 -17.36 36.62
C ARG A 187 4.25 -16.43 37.57
N ASN A 188 2.97 -16.17 37.27
CA ASN A 188 2.10 -15.26 38.02
C ASN A 188 2.74 -13.87 38.20
N TRP A 189 3.42 -13.37 37.16
CA TRP A 189 4.12 -12.09 37.14
C TRP A 189 5.26 -11.93 38.17
N ARG A 190 5.67 -13.02 38.83
CA ARG A 190 6.81 -12.99 39.77
C ARG A 190 8.14 -13.05 39.02
N LEU A 191 8.92 -11.98 39.15
CA LEU A 191 10.30 -11.88 38.65
C LEU A 191 11.22 -12.75 39.53
N ARG A 192 11.33 -14.04 39.22
CA ARG A 192 12.41 -14.89 39.75
C ARG A 192 13.74 -14.48 39.10
N PRO A 193 14.91 -14.73 39.73
CA PRO A 193 16.20 -14.53 39.09
C PRO A 193 16.20 -15.27 37.74
N LEU A 194 16.13 -14.50 36.67
CA LEU A 194 16.16 -15.02 35.32
C LEU A 194 17.58 -15.50 35.06
N LYS A 195 17.72 -16.67 34.42
CA LYS A 195 19.02 -17.08 33.90
C LYS A 195 19.52 -15.96 32.98
N VAL A 196 20.79 -15.59 33.07
CA VAL A 196 21.40 -14.53 32.23
C VAL A 196 21.08 -14.74 30.76
N SER A 197 21.08 -15.99 30.28
CA SER A 197 20.69 -16.35 28.92
C SER A 197 19.24 -15.97 28.56
N SER A 198 18.30 -16.04 29.50
CA SER A 198 16.91 -15.64 29.29
C SER A 198 16.75 -14.12 29.27
N MET A 199 17.52 -13.37 30.07
CA MET A 199 17.58 -11.91 29.97
C MET A 199 18.18 -11.48 28.63
N ALA A 200 19.31 -12.07 28.23
CA ALA A 200 19.97 -11.77 26.97
C ALA A 200 19.04 -12.03 25.76
N LEU A 201 18.32 -13.16 25.75
CA LEU A 201 17.31 -13.45 24.71
C LEU A 201 16.14 -12.47 24.73
N GLY A 202 15.70 -12.01 25.90
CA GLY A 202 14.64 -11.00 26.03
C GLY A 202 15.07 -9.64 25.46
N VAL A 203 16.27 -9.19 25.82
CA VAL A 203 16.86 -7.95 25.28
C VAL A 203 17.05 -8.07 23.77
N LEU A 204 17.61 -9.17 23.28
CA LEU A 204 17.78 -9.40 21.85
C LEU A 204 16.44 -9.41 21.10
N GLY A 205 15.40 -10.02 21.67
CA GLY A 205 14.06 -10.01 21.10
C GLY A 205 13.44 -8.61 21.05
N MET A 206 13.64 -7.80 22.08
CA MET A 206 13.20 -6.40 22.10
C MET A 206 13.95 -5.56 21.05
N LEU A 207 15.27 -5.73 20.94
CA LEU A 207 16.07 -5.06 19.92
C LEU A 207 15.64 -5.48 18.50
N ALA A 208 15.34 -6.76 18.29
CA ALA A 208 14.82 -7.25 17.01
C ALA A 208 13.46 -6.62 16.68
N PHE A 209 12.53 -6.56 17.64
CA PHE A 209 11.24 -5.89 17.45
C PHE A 209 11.41 -4.42 17.10
N VAL A 210 12.25 -3.69 17.83
CA VAL A 210 12.53 -2.27 17.57
C VAL A 210 13.15 -2.10 16.18
N GLY A 211 14.15 -2.92 15.83
CA GLY A 211 14.78 -2.88 14.51
C GLY A 211 13.79 -3.15 13.38
N MET A 212 12.94 -4.17 13.52
CA MET A 212 11.87 -4.45 12.54
C MET A 212 10.85 -3.30 12.45
N GLY A 213 10.52 -2.66 13.57
CA GLY A 213 9.66 -1.49 13.61
C GLY A 213 10.29 -0.27 12.91
N LEU A 214 11.59 -0.05 13.08
CA LEU A 214 12.32 1.02 12.37
C LEU A 214 12.37 0.78 10.86
N VAL A 215 12.58 -0.46 10.42
CA VAL A 215 12.49 -0.81 8.99
C VAL A 215 11.10 -0.56 8.44
N ALA A 216 10.05 -0.92 9.17
CA ALA A 216 8.67 -0.65 8.77
C ALA A 216 8.35 0.85 8.74
N ALA A 217 8.85 1.63 9.70
CA ALA A 217 8.70 3.08 9.74
C ALA A 217 9.45 3.76 8.60
N TYR A 218 10.66 3.31 8.28
CA TYR A 218 11.42 3.79 7.13
C TYR A 218 10.70 3.47 5.80
N GLY A 219 10.21 2.24 5.65
CA GLY A 219 9.38 1.85 4.50
C GLY A 219 8.13 2.73 4.38
N TRP A 220 7.48 3.04 5.49
CA TRP A 220 6.33 3.95 5.52
C TRP A 220 6.69 5.39 5.15
N LEU A 221 7.89 5.88 5.49
CA LEU A 221 8.35 7.21 5.07
C LEU A 221 8.62 7.29 3.56
N ILE A 222 9.07 6.19 2.94
CA ILE A 222 9.31 6.13 1.49
C ILE A 222 8.00 5.95 0.73
N GLN A 223 7.13 5.06 1.22
CA GLN A 223 5.87 4.71 0.60
C GLN A 223 4.79 4.67 1.69
N PRO A 224 4.20 5.83 2.01
CA PRO A 224 3.20 5.92 3.07
C PRO A 224 1.98 5.10 2.69
N TYR A 225 1.71 4.07 3.48
CA TYR A 225 0.46 3.32 3.43
C TYR A 225 -0.49 3.82 4.53
N SER A 226 -1.78 3.56 4.38
CA SER A 226 -2.77 4.11 5.32
C SER A 226 -2.51 3.67 6.78
N LEU A 227 -2.88 4.55 7.72
CA LEU A 227 -2.85 4.24 9.15
C LEU A 227 -3.73 3.03 9.49
N TYR A 228 -4.87 2.87 8.83
CA TYR A 228 -5.76 1.73 9.11
C TYR A 228 -5.18 0.42 8.60
N PHE A 229 -4.51 0.41 7.45
CA PHE A 229 -3.78 -0.78 6.98
C PHE A 229 -2.68 -1.14 7.96
N PHE A 230 -1.89 -0.16 8.43
CA PHE A 230 -0.88 -0.38 9.48
C PHE A 230 -1.49 -1.04 10.72
N LEU A 231 -2.56 -0.44 11.26
CA LEU A 231 -3.24 -0.97 12.45
C LEU A 231 -3.77 -2.39 12.22
N PHE A 232 -4.34 -2.65 11.04
CA PHE A 232 -4.83 -3.98 10.67
C PHE A 232 -3.70 -5.03 10.69
N VAL A 233 -2.58 -4.79 9.99
CA VAL A 233 -1.48 -5.78 9.94
C VAL A 233 -0.77 -5.91 11.28
N PHE A 234 -0.63 -4.81 12.03
CA PHE A 234 0.00 -4.79 13.35
C PHE A 234 -0.81 -5.59 14.38
N VAL A 235 -2.12 -5.36 14.46
CA VAL A 235 -3.02 -6.07 15.39
C VAL A 235 -3.18 -7.53 14.97
N SER A 236 -3.38 -7.81 13.68
CA SER A 236 -3.49 -9.19 13.17
C SER A 236 -2.21 -9.98 13.45
N GLY A 237 -1.04 -9.39 13.22
CA GLY A 237 0.25 -9.97 13.57
C GLY A 237 0.36 -10.27 15.06
N ALA A 238 -0.06 -9.34 15.93
CA ALA A 238 -0.05 -9.53 17.39
C ALA A 238 -0.91 -10.73 17.82
N LEU A 239 -2.13 -10.82 17.27
CA LEU A 239 -3.07 -11.92 17.55
C LEU A 239 -2.51 -13.26 17.11
N ILE A 240 -1.99 -13.34 15.88
CA ILE A 240 -1.36 -14.56 15.34
C ILE A 240 -0.17 -14.97 16.21
N ALA A 241 0.71 -14.03 16.55
CA ALA A 241 1.84 -14.29 17.44
C ALA A 241 1.39 -14.80 18.81
N ALA A 242 0.32 -14.23 19.37
CA ALA A 242 -0.22 -14.67 20.65
C ALA A 242 -0.78 -16.10 20.63
N VAL A 243 -1.44 -16.49 19.54
CA VAL A 243 -1.92 -17.88 19.35
C VAL A 243 -0.74 -18.83 19.13
N LEU A 244 0.19 -18.51 18.23
CA LEU A 244 1.31 -19.39 17.86
C LEU A 244 2.31 -19.58 18.99
N THR A 245 2.52 -18.56 19.83
CA THR A 245 3.47 -18.63 20.96
C THR A 245 2.82 -19.06 22.28
N ARG A 246 1.51 -19.32 22.28
CA ARG A 246 0.81 -19.80 23.46
C ARG A 246 1.41 -21.15 23.89
N PRO A 247 1.86 -21.30 25.15
CA PRO A 247 2.35 -22.58 25.62
C PRO A 247 1.23 -23.62 25.55
N LYS A 248 1.50 -24.77 24.91
CA LYS A 248 0.56 -25.90 24.92
C LYS A 248 0.47 -26.41 26.35
N VAL A 249 -0.75 -26.48 26.88
CA VAL A 249 -1.00 -27.17 28.15
C VAL A 249 -0.72 -28.65 27.88
N ALA A 250 0.28 -29.22 28.54
CA ALA A 250 0.44 -30.66 28.53
C ALA A 250 -0.79 -31.24 29.23
N VAL A 251 -1.67 -31.92 28.47
CA VAL A 251 -2.69 -32.78 29.05
C VAL A 251 -1.91 -33.87 29.77
N GLN A 252 -1.92 -33.84 31.10
CA GLN A 252 -1.50 -35.00 31.88
C GLN A 252 -2.56 -36.06 31.65
N GLU A 253 -2.30 -36.97 30.70
CA GLU A 253 -2.96 -38.27 30.71
C GLU A 253 -2.52 -38.97 31.99
N ASN A 254 -3.47 -39.11 32.92
CA ASN A 254 -3.35 -39.95 34.10
C ASN A 254 -3.57 -41.41 33.73
#